data_AF-A0A364V387-F1
#
_entry.id   AF-A0A364V387-F1
#
_cell.length_a   1.000
_cell.length_b   1.000
_cell.length_c   1.000
_cell.angle_alpha   90.00
_cell.angle_beta   90.00
_cell.angle_gamma   90.00
#
_symmetry.space_group_name_H-M   'P 1'
#
loop_
_entity.id
_entity.type
_entity.pdbx_description
1 polymer ?
#
loop_
_entity_poly.entity_id
_entity_poly.type
_entity_poly.pdbx_seq_one_letter_code
_entity_poly.pdbx_strand_id
1 'polypeptide(L)'
;IRVKHDIIAAIFYVSNWWYIAKDVNYFEQFSFMPLKHLWSLAIEEQFYIFFPVILVTLLLTIKKRYKIGFIFWGVSIISLVLMMFIYSIIGDHSRVYFGTDTRLQTLLLGVILAFLWPPFKLKNDPPKVVKYVIDSIGSLSFI
;
A
#
# COMPACT_ATOMS: atom_id res chain seq x y z
N ILE A 1 -5.69 26.68 -5.34
CA ILE A 1 -6.67 25.72 -4.73
C ILE A 1 -7.21 26.35 -3.45
N ARG A 2 -8.52 26.32 -3.18
CA ARG A 2 -9.08 26.90 -1.93
C ARG A 2 -9.17 25.79 -0.88
N VAL A 3 -8.65 26.06 0.32
CA VAL A 3 -8.61 25.14 1.47
C VAL A 3 -9.95 24.43 1.73
N LYS A 4 -11.09 25.10 1.51
CA LYS A 4 -12.43 24.50 1.66
C LYS A 4 -12.63 23.22 0.83
N HIS A 5 -12.13 23.19 -0.41
CA HIS A 5 -12.28 22.01 -1.27
C HIS A 5 -11.34 20.88 -0.83
N ASP A 6 -10.16 21.22 -0.33
CA ASP A 6 -9.20 20.24 0.19
C ASP A 6 -9.73 19.56 1.45
N ILE A 7 -10.43 20.30 2.30
CA ILE A 7 -11.13 19.74 3.48
C ILE A 7 -12.19 18.73 3.04
N ILE A 8 -13.02 19.07 2.05
CA ILE A 8 -14.06 18.16 1.55
C ILE A 8 -13.40 16.91 0.97
N ALA A 9 -12.37 17.06 0.13
CA ALA A 9 -11.66 15.94 -0.46
C ALA A 9 -10.98 15.06 0.60
N ALA A 10 -10.46 15.65 1.68
CA ALA A 10 -9.87 14.92 2.79
C ALA A 10 -10.91 14.13 3.60
N ILE A 11 -12.06 14.73 3.92
CA ILE A 11 -13.15 14.06 4.68
C ILE A 11 -13.69 12.84 3.92
N PHE A 12 -13.79 12.94 2.60
CA PHE A 12 -14.26 11.84 1.76
C PHE A 12 -13.14 10.89 1.30
N TYR A 13 -11.91 11.05 1.80
CA TYR A 13 -10.76 10.22 1.41
C TYR A 13 -10.53 10.15 -0.11
N VAL A 14 -10.70 11.28 -0.79
CA VAL A 14 -10.44 11.47 -2.23
C VAL A 14 -9.42 12.58 -2.52
N SER A 15 -8.70 13.03 -1.48
CA SER A 15 -7.65 14.08 -1.57
C SER A 15 -6.60 13.75 -2.62
N ASN A 16 -6.22 12.47 -2.74
CA ASN A 16 -5.23 12.02 -3.71
C ASN A 16 -5.68 12.26 -5.16
N TRP A 17 -6.91 11.88 -5.51
CA TRP A 17 -7.49 12.13 -6.83
C TRP A 17 -7.76 13.61 -7.08
N TRP A 18 -8.16 14.35 -6.05
CA TRP A 18 -8.33 15.79 -6.12
C TRP A 18 -7.02 16.51 -6.47
N TYR A 19 -5.90 16.12 -5.85
CA TYR A 19 -4.59 16.69 -6.14
C TYR A 19 -4.08 16.31 -7.53
N ILE A 20 -4.39 15.11 -8.01
CA ILE A 20 -4.12 14.71 -9.41
C ILE A 20 -4.92 15.59 -10.38
N ALA A 21 -6.22 15.78 -10.15
CA ALA A 21 -7.09 16.56 -11.02
C ALA A 21 -6.78 18.06 -11.02
N LYS A 22 -5.96 18.52 -10.07
CA LYS A 22 -5.51 19.92 -9.96
C LYS A 22 -4.03 20.10 -10.30
N ASP A 23 -3.38 19.06 -10.82
CA ASP A 23 -1.95 19.04 -11.17
C ASP A 23 -1.07 19.62 -10.05
N VAL A 24 -1.35 19.22 -8.80
CA VAL A 24 -0.61 19.71 -7.64
C VAL A 24 0.79 19.10 -7.66
N ASN A 25 1.81 19.95 -7.59
CA ASN A 25 3.17 19.47 -7.45
C ASN A 25 3.44 19.07 -5.99
N TYR A 26 3.72 17.78 -5.74
CA TYR A 26 3.98 17.27 -4.39
C TYR A 26 5.26 17.86 -3.78
N PHE A 27 6.28 18.12 -4.60
CA PHE A 27 7.62 18.52 -4.17
C PHE A 27 7.81 20.03 -4.03
N GLU A 28 6.78 20.81 -4.35
CA GLU A 28 6.78 22.25 -4.11
C GLU A 28 6.79 22.55 -2.60
N GLN A 29 7.85 23.19 -2.11
CA GLN A 29 8.09 23.47 -0.69
C GLN A 29 7.51 24.82 -0.22
N PHE A 30 7.25 25.74 -1.14
CA PHE A 30 6.87 27.13 -0.82
C PHE A 30 5.36 27.39 -0.92
N SER A 31 4.53 26.38 -1.23
CA SER A 31 3.08 26.53 -1.31
C SER A 31 2.39 26.20 0.02
N PHE A 32 1.52 27.10 0.48
CA PHE A 32 0.75 26.91 1.71
C PHE A 32 -0.40 25.91 1.47
N MET A 33 -0.11 24.62 1.67
CA MET A 33 -1.06 23.51 1.51
C MET A 33 -0.99 22.54 2.71
N PRO A 34 -1.58 22.89 3.87
CA PRO A 34 -1.42 22.11 5.11
C PRO A 34 -2.02 20.70 5.03
N LEU A 35 -3.03 20.49 4.18
CA LEU A 35 -3.70 19.20 4.01
C LEU A 35 -3.06 18.29 2.95
N LYS A 36 -2.00 18.76 2.30
CA LYS A 36 -1.35 18.08 1.18
C LYS A 36 -1.01 16.64 1.55
N HIS A 37 -0.43 16.40 2.73
CA HIS A 37 -0.01 15.07 3.20
C HIS A 37 -1.15 14.06 3.41
N LEU A 38 -2.42 14.49 3.44
CA LEU A 38 -3.57 13.58 3.59
C LEU A 38 -3.84 12.73 2.34
N TRP A 39 -3.08 12.91 1.26
CA TRP A 39 -3.15 12.06 0.08
C TRP A 39 -2.85 10.59 0.40
N SER A 40 -1.88 10.31 1.27
CA SER A 40 -1.51 8.93 1.60
C SER A 40 -2.57 8.27 2.48
N LEU A 41 -3.13 9.04 3.42
CA LEU A 41 -4.23 8.60 4.26
C LEU A 41 -5.46 8.22 3.43
N ALA A 42 -5.79 9.01 2.40
CA ALA A 42 -6.88 8.67 1.49
C ALA A 42 -6.67 7.32 0.77
N ILE A 43 -5.43 7.02 0.34
CA ILE A 43 -5.10 5.74 -0.30
C ILE A 43 -5.25 4.58 0.69
N GLU A 44 -4.80 4.76 1.93
CA GLU A 44 -4.91 3.75 2.99
C GLU A 44 -6.38 3.45 3.32
N GLU A 45 -7.22 4.48 3.49
CA GLU A 45 -8.64 4.33 3.78
C GLU A 45 -9.41 3.67 2.62
N GLN A 46 -9.11 4.05 1.37
CA GLN A 46 -9.64 3.35 0.19
C GLN A 46 -9.26 1.87 0.24
N PHE A 47 -8.00 1.55 0.52
CA PHE A 47 -7.55 0.18 0.64
C PHE A 47 -8.28 -0.56 1.76
N TYR A 48 -8.41 0.02 2.96
CA TYR A 48 -9.07 -0.63 4.09
C TYR A 48 -10.57 -0.84 3.90
N ILE A 49 -11.24 -0.03 3.08
CA ILE A 49 -12.64 -0.25 2.73
C ILE A 49 -12.78 -1.36 1.68
N PHE A 50 -12.00 -1.30 0.59
CA PHE A 50 -12.17 -2.23 -0.53
C PHE A 50 -11.49 -3.59 -0.33
N PHE A 51 -10.32 -3.60 0.30
CA PHE A 51 -9.50 -4.81 0.44
C PHE A 51 -10.21 -5.94 1.21
N PRO A 52 -10.90 -5.71 2.35
CA PRO A 52 -11.61 -6.79 3.05
C PRO A 52 -12.68 -7.44 2.18
N VAL A 53 -13.43 -6.64 1.42
CA VAL A 53 -14.48 -7.14 0.52
C VAL A 53 -13.88 -8.00 -0.59
N ILE A 54 -12.79 -7.52 -1.21
CA ILE A 54 -12.07 -8.26 -2.26
C ILE A 54 -11.49 -9.56 -1.69
N LEU A 55 -10.84 -9.50 -0.53
CA LEU A 55 -10.21 -10.64 0.11
C LEU A 55 -11.25 -11.71 0.48
N VAL A 56 -12.36 -11.32 1.10
CA VAL A 56 -13.45 -12.25 1.46
C VAL A 56 -14.03 -12.88 0.19
N THR A 57 -14.30 -12.08 -0.85
CA THR A 57 -14.81 -12.59 -2.12
C THR A 57 -13.86 -13.61 -2.76
N LEU A 58 -12.56 -13.33 -2.77
CA LEU A 58 -11.55 -14.25 -3.28
C LEU A 58 -11.43 -15.52 -2.43
N LEU A 59 -11.54 -15.43 -1.11
CA LEU A 59 -11.51 -16.58 -0.20
C LEU A 59 -12.75 -17.48 -0.36
N LEU A 60 -13.92 -16.90 -0.65
CA LEU A 60 -15.16 -17.64 -0.88
C LEU A 60 -15.19 -18.30 -2.27
N THR A 61 -14.57 -17.69 -3.27
CA THR A 61 -14.60 -18.17 -4.67
C THR A 61 -13.42 -19.09 -5.01
N ILE A 62 -12.24 -18.87 -4.43
CA ILE A 62 -11.01 -19.58 -4.78
C ILE A 62 -10.60 -20.53 -3.65
N LYS A 63 -10.76 -21.84 -3.90
CA LYS A 63 -10.42 -22.90 -2.91
C LYS A 63 -8.95 -22.93 -2.50
N LYS A 64 -8.03 -22.58 -3.41
CA LYS A 64 -6.58 -22.72 -3.21
C LYS A 64 -5.95 -21.38 -2.83
N ARG A 65 -5.54 -21.21 -1.57
CA ARG A 65 -5.00 -19.94 -1.04
C ARG A 65 -3.78 -19.40 -1.79
N TYR A 66 -2.91 -20.26 -2.32
CA TYR A 66 -1.75 -19.80 -3.10
C TYR A 66 -2.16 -19.05 -4.38
N LYS A 67 -3.29 -19.41 -5.00
CA LYS A 67 -3.80 -18.70 -6.18
C LYS A 67 -4.19 -17.25 -5.86
N ILE A 68 -4.73 -17.03 -4.66
CA ILE A 68 -5.07 -15.67 -4.18
C ILE A 68 -3.80 -14.85 -4.01
N GLY A 69 -2.75 -15.44 -3.42
CA GLY A 69 -1.42 -14.82 -3.35
C GLY A 69 -0.85 -14.45 -4.73
N PHE A 70 -0.96 -15.34 -5.72
CA PHE A 70 -0.54 -15.03 -7.11
C PHE A 70 -1.37 -13.93 -7.77
N ILE A 71 -2.67 -13.84 -7.50
CA ILE A 71 -3.51 -12.74 -8.00
C ILE A 71 -3.00 -11.42 -7.44
N PHE A 72 -2.81 -11.32 -6.11
CA PHE A 72 -2.28 -10.10 -5.50
C PHE A 72 -0.87 -9.77 -5.98
N TRP A 73 -0.03 -10.77 -6.20
CA TRP A 73 1.29 -10.59 -6.79
C TRP A 73 1.22 -10.03 -8.21
N GLY A 74 0.34 -10.58 -9.06
CA GLY A 74 0.08 -10.07 -10.41
C GLY A 74 -0.41 -8.62 -10.40
N VAL A 75 -1.39 -8.30 -9.54
CA VAL A 75 -1.91 -6.92 -9.39
C VAL A 75 -0.81 -5.97 -8.90
N SER A 76 0.05 -6.40 -7.98
CA SER A 76 1.18 -5.62 -7.50
C SER A 76 2.17 -5.32 -8.64
N ILE A 77 2.47 -6.29 -9.50
CA ILE A 77 3.34 -6.07 -10.67
C ILE A 77 2.69 -5.11 -11.66
N ILE A 78 1.39 -5.25 -11.93
CA ILE A 78 0.66 -4.35 -12.82
C ILE A 78 0.72 -2.91 -12.28
N SER A 79 0.54 -2.72 -10.97
CA SER A 79 0.66 -1.41 -10.31
C SER A 79 2.08 -0.83 -10.43
N LEU A 80 3.12 -1.64 -10.24
CA LEU A 80 4.52 -1.25 -10.44
C LEU A 80 4.82 -0.85 -11.89
N VAL A 81 4.36 -1.64 -12.86
CA VAL A 81 4.57 -1.35 -14.29
C VAL A 81 3.81 -0.09 -14.69
N LEU A 82 2.57 0.07 -14.23
CA LEU A 82 1.78 1.27 -14.46
C LEU A 82 2.47 2.51 -13.90
N MET A 83 3.07 2.41 -12.71
CA MET A 83 3.89 3.46 -12.12
C MET A 83 5.05 3.86 -13.04
N MET A 84 5.83 2.90 -13.52
CA MET A 84 6.97 3.16 -14.41
C MET A 84 6.52 3.77 -15.74
N PHE A 85 5.43 3.26 -16.30
CA PHE A 85 4.88 3.72 -17.57
C PHE A 85 4.35 5.16 -17.48
N ILE A 86 3.52 5.46 -16.49
CA ILE A 86 2.99 6.82 -16.27
C ILE A 86 4.14 7.80 -16.03
N TYR A 87 5.14 7.41 -15.22
CA TYR A 87 6.32 8.21 -14.99
C TYR A 87 7.07 8.53 -16.31
N SER A 88 7.25 7.54 -17.18
CA SER A 88 7.95 7.75 -18.46
C SER A 88 7.24 8.69 -19.43
N ILE A 89 5.90 8.79 -19.34
CA ILE A 89 5.09 9.62 -20.25
C ILE A 89 4.97 11.05 -19.72
N ILE A 90 4.66 11.20 -18.44
CA ILE A 90 4.32 12.50 -17.85
C ILE A 90 5.58 13.21 -17.34
N GLY A 91 6.59 12.47 -16.88
CA GLY A 91 7.80 13.03 -16.27
C GLY A 91 7.59 13.69 -14.90
N ASP A 92 6.35 13.85 -14.44
CA ASP A 92 6.03 14.37 -13.11
C ASP A 92 5.93 13.26 -12.07
N HIS A 93 6.74 13.38 -11.02
CA HIS A 93 6.72 12.49 -9.88
C HIS A 93 5.39 12.59 -9.09
N SER A 94 4.74 13.75 -9.07
CA SER A 94 3.58 14.02 -8.21
C SER A 94 2.38 13.12 -8.56
N ARG A 95 2.08 12.94 -9.85
CA ARG A 95 1.01 12.03 -10.31
C ARG A 95 1.20 10.60 -9.84
N VAL A 96 2.43 10.12 -9.89
CA VAL A 96 2.82 8.76 -9.47
C VAL A 96 2.75 8.60 -7.95
N TYR A 97 3.02 9.67 -7.20
CA TYR A 97 2.87 9.65 -5.74
C TYR A 97 1.41 9.60 -5.33
N PHE A 98 0.56 10.45 -5.90
CA PHE A 98 -0.86 10.51 -5.51
C PHE A 98 -1.73 9.36 -6.05
N GLY A 99 -1.27 8.63 -7.07
CA GLY A 99 -2.05 7.57 -7.68
C GLY A 99 -2.25 6.36 -6.77
N THR A 100 -3.49 6.04 -6.42
CA THR A 100 -3.82 4.74 -5.79
C THR A 100 -3.38 3.60 -6.72
N ASP A 101 -3.55 3.79 -8.04
CA ASP A 101 -3.20 2.86 -9.10
C ASP A 101 -1.69 2.55 -9.18
N THR A 102 -0.85 3.54 -8.94
CA THR A 102 0.62 3.43 -8.98
C THR A 102 1.24 3.07 -7.62
N ARG A 103 0.47 3.25 -6.53
CA ARG A 103 0.91 2.97 -5.15
C ARG A 103 0.37 1.67 -4.56
N LEU A 104 -0.63 1.05 -5.17
CA LEU A 104 -1.26 -0.16 -4.64
C LEU A 104 -0.24 -1.28 -4.35
N GLN A 105 0.82 -1.37 -5.14
CA GLN A 105 1.91 -2.33 -4.93
C GLN A 105 2.48 -2.32 -3.50
N THR A 106 2.67 -1.15 -2.87
CA THR A 106 3.33 -1.08 -1.55
C THR A 106 2.46 -1.69 -0.46
N LEU A 107 1.14 -1.53 -0.57
CA LEU A 107 0.16 -2.13 0.33
C LEU A 107 0.01 -3.64 0.06
N LEU A 108 -0.01 -4.04 -1.22
CA LEU A 108 -0.14 -5.45 -1.61
C LEU A 108 1.09 -6.29 -1.26
N LEU A 109 2.30 -5.71 -1.18
CA LEU A 109 3.48 -6.44 -0.73
C LEU A 109 3.30 -7.04 0.68
N GLY A 110 2.69 -6.30 1.60
CA GLY A 110 2.35 -6.82 2.93
C GLY A 110 1.34 -7.96 2.88
N VAL A 111 0.33 -7.85 2.02
CA VAL A 111 -0.66 -8.91 1.78
C VAL A 111 0.01 -10.17 1.25
N ILE A 112 0.86 -10.03 0.23
CA ILE A 112 1.59 -11.14 -0.39
C ILE A 112 2.46 -11.84 0.65
N LEU A 113 3.16 -11.07 1.49
CA LEU A 113 3.99 -11.63 2.57
C LEU A 113 3.16 -12.50 3.53
N ALA A 114 1.94 -12.08 3.88
CA ALA A 114 1.04 -12.86 4.73
C ALA A 114 0.58 -14.19 4.09
N PHE A 115 0.52 -14.26 2.75
CA PHE A 115 0.23 -15.50 2.03
C PHE A 115 1.46 -16.41 1.86
N LEU A 116 2.66 -15.83 1.76
CA LEU A 116 3.92 -16.58 1.64
C LEU A 116 4.38 -17.17 2.97
N TRP A 117 4.27 -16.38 4.04
CA TRP A 117 4.69 -16.76 5.38
C TRP A 117 3.45 -16.96 6.25
N PRO A 118 3.08 -18.18 6.64
CA PRO A 118 2.00 -18.41 7.61
C PRO A 118 2.53 -18.17 9.03
N PRO A 119 2.33 -16.99 9.67
CA PRO A 119 2.96 -16.70 10.95
C PRO A 119 2.40 -17.57 12.09
N PHE A 120 1.19 -18.10 11.93
CA PHE A 120 0.50 -18.91 12.94
C PHE A 120 0.75 -20.42 12.81
N LYS A 121 1.66 -20.84 11.91
CA LYS A 121 2.11 -22.23 11.80
C LYS A 121 3.55 -22.37 12.31
N LEU A 122 3.77 -22.01 13.57
CA LEU A 122 5.03 -22.32 14.24
C LEU A 122 5.15 -23.84 14.42
N LYS A 123 6.32 -24.38 14.08
CA LYS A 123 6.63 -25.79 14.34
C LYS A 123 6.78 -25.95 15.85
N ASN A 124 6.08 -26.90 16.46
CA ASN A 124 6.11 -27.11 17.92
C ASN A 124 7.54 -27.37 18.44
N ASP A 125 8.40 -27.99 17.62
CA ASP A 125 9.84 -28.16 17.87
C ASP A 125 10.68 -27.52 16.75
N PRO A 126 11.01 -26.22 16.84
CA PRO A 126 11.93 -25.60 15.91
C PRO A 126 13.37 -26.10 16.15
N PRO A 127 14.24 -26.15 15.11
CA PRO A 127 15.64 -26.49 15.30
C PRO A 127 16.32 -25.56 16.30
N LYS A 128 17.17 -26.10 17.18
CA LYS A 128 17.86 -25.33 18.24
C LYS A 128 18.56 -24.06 17.71
N VAL A 129 19.13 -24.13 16.50
CA VAL A 129 19.78 -22.99 15.83
C VAL A 129 18.81 -21.83 15.60
N VAL A 130 17.59 -22.11 15.14
CA VAL A 130 16.57 -21.08 14.88
C VAL A 130 16.17 -20.40 16.19
N LYS A 131 16.04 -21.18 17.26
CA LYS A 131 15.71 -20.66 18.60
C LYS A 131 16.80 -19.70 19.09
N TYR A 132 18.06 -20.11 19.06
CA TYR A 132 19.17 -19.26 19.50
C TYR A 132 19.32 -17.98 18.66
N VAL A 133 19.11 -18.06 17.33
CA VAL A 133 19.15 -16.89 16.45
C VAL A 133 18.05 -15.89 16.81
N ILE A 134 16.82 -16.36 16.98
CA ILE A 134 15.68 -15.51 17.37
C ILE A 134 15.90 -14.90 18.75
N ASP A 135 16.34 -15.67 19.74
CA ASP A 135 16.59 -15.20 21.10
C ASP A 135 17.73 -14.15 21.14
N SER A 136 18.78 -14.35 20.34
CA SER A 136 19.92 -13.41 20.24
C SER A 136 19.51 -12.10 19.57
N ILE A 137 18.77 -12.17 18.46
CA ILE A 137 18.24 -10.99 17.77
C ILE A 137 17.28 -10.22 18.68
N GLY A 138 16.38 -10.93 19.38
CA GLY A 138 15.44 -10.31 20.32
C GLY A 138 16.14 -9.62 21.48
N SER A 139 17.18 -10.24 22.04
CA SER A 139 17.97 -9.65 23.13
C SER A 139 18.75 -8.41 22.68
N LEU A 140 19.34 -8.45 21.48
CA LEU A 140 20.04 -7.30 20.89
C LEU A 140 19.10 -6.14 20.56
N SER A 141 17.87 -6.43 20.10
CA SER A 141 16.87 -5.40 19.81
C SER A 141 16.31 -4.74 21.06
N PHE A 142 16.49 -5.34 22.23
CA PHE A 142 16.00 -4.81 23.51
C PHE A 142 17.00 -3.85 24.17
N ILE A 143 18.27 -3.90 23.75
CA ILE A 143 19.36 -3.01 24.19
C ILE A 143 19.38 -1.77 23.30
#